data_AF-D5GGN5-F1
#
_entry.id   AF-D5GGN5-F1
#
_cell.length_a   1.000
_cell.length_b   1.000
_cell.length_c   1.000
_cell.angle_alpha   90.00
_cell.angle_beta   90.00
_cell.angle_gamma   90.00
#
_symmetry.space_group_name_H-M   'P 1'
#
loop_
_entity.id
_entity.type
_entity.pdbx_description
1 polymer ?
#
loop_
_entity_poly.entity_id
_entity_poly.type
_entity_poly.pdbx_seq_one_letter_code
_entity_poly.pdbx_strand_id
1 'polypeptide(L)'
;MYSRRHPNKRGKPPEDTIITQYKNFIRNSQRDENGNRFVEAIVTMPPSNDWTRINRRRKTLQPRPPEIVDGDSRTTGAPSLHVLARRTLNKHIEEFTAEILRGIPWVIIKPIWEDALNTSRDSFLVWSRFASVYGDEPDFACHSRAQSSGPVMERLRIEKLAYTVSLGSLIGPISNNQGMWIVYLNLLYNKGYTREELLCIPEIPNLVVLNFPFASNGQVSTLDDGVIRSWSRSSSRDGKLSRLKVLILRNHAGISNESPKYLSWIKSLEIVELTDTNITSDAPYWGMHWEHDKSRLWEDLATTRGVMHVFRKHQAESEKLTLLLQIGDSVTRSSEEHRDNIFILKRIRNLAVAQAKRKGCSASSPPSGPPSSSSGQAKKRKGVRDSKKKDMGGLLAEFGYGPSGGGFVSALGE
;
A
#
# COMPACT_ATOMS: atom_id res chain seq x y z
N MET A 1 28.06 -22.73 70.57
CA MET A 1 27.07 -22.76 69.47
C MET A 1 27.69 -23.47 68.27
N TYR A 2 27.40 -24.75 68.09
CA TYR A 2 27.94 -25.56 66.99
C TYR A 2 26.90 -25.70 65.88
N SER A 3 27.20 -25.13 64.71
CA SER A 3 26.35 -25.19 63.52
C SER A 3 26.52 -26.55 62.82
N ARG A 4 25.44 -27.35 62.83
CA ARG A 4 25.37 -28.65 62.13
C ARG A 4 25.24 -28.39 60.61
N ARG A 5 26.29 -28.73 59.86
CA ARG A 5 26.22 -28.85 58.39
C ARG A 5 25.42 -30.11 58.04
N HIS A 6 24.29 -29.93 57.37
CA HIS A 6 23.58 -31.03 56.70
C HIS A 6 24.33 -31.44 55.42
N PRO A 7 24.61 -32.73 55.19
CA PRO A 7 25.18 -33.19 53.94
C PRO A 7 24.13 -33.12 52.83
N ASN A 8 24.47 -32.44 51.74
CA ASN A 8 23.68 -32.37 50.52
C ASN A 8 23.36 -33.77 50.01
N LYS A 9 22.08 -34.13 50.00
CA LYS A 9 21.57 -35.29 49.26
C LYS A 9 21.90 -35.07 47.79
N ARG A 10 22.80 -35.89 47.24
CA ARG A 10 23.03 -36.01 45.79
C ARG A 10 21.70 -36.41 45.15
N GLY A 11 21.00 -35.43 44.59
CA GLY A 11 19.90 -35.68 43.67
C GLY A 11 20.43 -36.50 42.51
N LYS A 12 19.73 -37.59 42.16
CA LYS A 12 19.96 -38.29 40.90
C LYS A 12 19.88 -37.24 39.77
N PRO A 13 20.80 -37.26 38.79
CA PRO A 13 20.65 -36.40 37.61
C PRO A 13 19.26 -36.66 37.03
N PRO A 14 18.53 -35.63 36.58
CA PRO A 14 17.24 -35.81 35.94
C PRO A 14 17.48 -36.66 34.69
N GLU A 15 17.27 -37.97 34.82
CA GLU A 15 17.15 -38.88 33.69
C GLU A 15 15.95 -38.39 32.87
N ASP A 16 16.34 -37.62 31.86
CA ASP A 16 15.78 -37.59 30.54
C ASP A 16 14.29 -37.28 30.44
N THR A 17 13.95 -36.04 30.81
CA THR A 17 12.78 -35.36 30.25
C THR A 17 12.76 -35.43 28.72
N ILE A 18 13.93 -35.33 28.08
CA ILE A 18 14.07 -35.42 26.62
C ILE A 18 13.77 -36.85 26.11
N ILE A 19 14.31 -37.91 26.73
CA ILE A 19 14.03 -39.29 26.29
C ILE A 19 12.58 -39.65 26.59
N THR A 20 12.02 -39.18 27.71
CA THR A 20 10.59 -39.37 28.01
C THR A 20 9.70 -38.67 27.00
N GLN A 21 10.01 -37.43 26.63
CA GLN A 21 9.30 -36.68 25.58
C GLN A 21 9.42 -37.37 24.21
N TYR A 22 10.60 -37.86 23.86
CA TYR A 22 10.83 -38.56 22.60
C TYR A 22 10.10 -39.91 22.54
N LYS A 23 10.11 -40.69 23.64
CA LYS A 23 9.33 -41.93 23.76
C LYS A 23 7.83 -41.66 23.63
N ASN A 24 7.34 -40.57 24.23
CA ASN A 24 5.94 -40.16 24.09
C ASN A 24 5.61 -39.71 22.65
N PHE A 25 6.51 -38.99 21.97
CA PHE A 25 6.34 -38.63 20.56
C PHE A 25 6.28 -39.86 19.65
N ILE A 26 7.19 -40.83 19.82
CA ILE A 26 7.15 -42.07 19.04
C ILE A 26 5.88 -42.87 19.32
N ARG A 27 5.40 -42.89 20.56
CA ARG A 27 4.18 -43.60 20.94
C ARG A 27 2.91 -42.96 20.35
N ASN A 28 2.88 -41.64 20.21
CA ASN A 28 1.70 -40.88 19.81
C ASN A 28 1.73 -40.36 18.36
N SER A 29 2.77 -40.69 17.59
CA SER A 29 2.91 -40.28 16.19
C SER A 29 2.27 -41.26 15.22
N GLN A 30 1.63 -40.72 14.19
CA GLN A 30 1.18 -41.43 12.99
C GLN A 30 2.25 -41.33 11.89
N ARG A 31 2.15 -42.15 10.84
CA ARG A 31 3.04 -42.06 9.67
C ARG A 31 2.29 -41.50 8.47
N ASP A 32 2.93 -40.60 7.72
CA ASP A 32 2.42 -40.14 6.43
C ASP A 32 2.69 -41.20 5.34
N GLU A 33 2.23 -40.91 4.12
CA GLU A 33 2.44 -41.73 2.92
C GLU A 33 3.92 -41.95 2.56
N ASN A 34 4.82 -41.10 3.07
CA ASN A 34 6.26 -41.18 2.88
C ASN A 34 6.98 -41.88 4.06
N GLY A 35 6.21 -42.35 5.06
CA GLY A 35 6.73 -43.03 6.24
C GLY A 35 7.27 -42.12 7.34
N ASN A 36 7.14 -40.79 7.20
CA ASN A 36 7.55 -39.81 8.21
C ASN A 36 6.57 -39.78 9.37
N ARG A 37 7.09 -39.67 10.60
CA ARG A 37 6.26 -39.62 11.81
C ARG A 37 5.79 -38.20 12.11
N PHE A 38 4.49 -38.00 12.29
CA PHE A 38 3.88 -36.73 12.72
C PHE A 38 2.89 -36.96 13.86
N VAL A 39 2.63 -35.93 14.67
CA VAL A 39 1.58 -35.95 15.70
C VAL A 39 0.53 -34.93 15.28
N GLU A 40 -0.68 -35.39 14.99
CA GLU A 40 -1.81 -34.51 14.72
C GLU A 40 -2.38 -34.01 16.06
N ALA A 41 -2.35 -32.69 16.27
CA ALA A 41 -2.97 -32.05 17.42
C ALA A 41 -4.18 -31.24 16.94
N ILE A 42 -5.38 -31.76 17.18
CA ILE A 42 -6.62 -31.01 16.96
C ILE A 42 -6.78 -30.03 18.11
N VAL A 43 -6.35 -28.79 17.90
CA VAL A 43 -6.55 -27.71 18.88
C VAL A 43 -7.91 -27.08 18.64
N THR A 44 -8.87 -27.40 19.50
CA THR A 44 -10.18 -26.74 19.49
C THR A 44 -10.01 -25.29 19.95
N MET A 45 -9.93 -24.37 18.98
CA MET A 45 -9.80 -22.95 19.29
C MET A 45 -11.13 -22.42 19.86
N PRO A 46 -11.11 -21.66 20.97
CA PRO A 46 -12.31 -21.00 21.46
C PRO A 46 -12.87 -20.07 20.36
N PRO A 47 -14.20 -19.94 20.24
CA PRO A 47 -14.86 -19.15 19.19
C PRO A 47 -14.38 -17.69 19.06
N SER A 48 -13.74 -17.17 20.09
CA SER A 48 -13.15 -15.82 20.13
C SER A 48 -11.85 -15.66 19.33
N ASN A 49 -11.16 -16.75 18.99
CA ASN A 49 -9.81 -16.73 18.38
C ASN A 49 -9.77 -17.30 16.95
N ASP A 50 -10.92 -17.54 16.32
CA ASP A 50 -10.98 -17.98 14.93
C ASP A 50 -10.59 -16.82 13.98
N TRP A 51 -9.34 -16.84 13.52
CA TRP A 51 -8.74 -15.82 12.67
C TRP A 51 -9.34 -15.79 11.26
N THR A 52 -9.96 -16.89 10.81
CA THR A 52 -10.71 -16.94 9.55
C THR A 52 -12.04 -16.17 9.62
N ARG A 53 -12.52 -15.85 10.83
CA ARG A 53 -13.76 -15.09 11.08
C ARG A 53 -13.57 -13.59 11.28
N ILE A 54 -12.34 -13.07 11.31
CA ILE A 54 -12.05 -11.68 11.73
C ILE A 54 -12.72 -10.62 10.83
N ASN A 55 -13.13 -10.94 9.59
CA ASN A 55 -13.93 -10.04 8.75
C ASN A 55 -15.43 -10.30 8.69
N ARG A 56 -15.96 -11.30 9.41
CA ARG A 56 -17.42 -11.46 9.54
C ARG A 56 -18.04 -10.53 10.58
N ARG A 57 -17.29 -9.56 11.11
CA ARG A 57 -17.80 -8.46 11.96
C ARG A 57 -18.40 -7.27 11.18
N ARG A 58 -18.97 -7.48 9.99
CA ARG A 58 -20.25 -6.79 9.75
C ARG A 58 -21.18 -7.37 10.81
N LYS A 59 -21.80 -6.55 11.67
CA LYS A 59 -22.80 -7.05 12.63
C LYS A 59 -23.68 -8.06 11.90
N THR A 60 -23.53 -9.35 12.19
CA THR A 60 -24.43 -10.41 11.76
C THR A 60 -25.71 -10.29 12.59
N LEU A 61 -26.38 -9.15 12.51
CA LEU A 61 -27.77 -9.17 12.13
C LEU A 61 -27.72 -9.62 10.68
N GLN A 62 -27.74 -10.92 10.39
CA GLN A 62 -28.07 -11.34 9.03
C GLN A 62 -29.60 -11.39 8.98
N PRO A 63 -30.30 -10.34 8.51
CA PRO A 63 -31.45 -10.64 7.68
C PRO A 63 -30.92 -11.56 6.59
N ARG A 64 -31.67 -12.62 6.29
CA ARG A 64 -31.50 -13.45 5.09
C ARG A 64 -30.97 -12.55 3.96
N PRO A 65 -29.81 -12.87 3.32
CA PRO A 65 -29.27 -12.05 2.25
C PRO A 65 -30.43 -11.67 1.35
N PRO A 66 -30.62 -10.38 1.01
CA PRO A 66 -31.75 -9.95 0.20
C PRO A 66 -31.82 -10.90 -0.98
N GLU A 67 -32.92 -11.67 -1.03
CA GLU A 67 -33.13 -12.63 -2.09
C GLU A 67 -33.03 -11.82 -3.38
N ILE A 68 -32.32 -12.32 -4.40
CA ILE A 68 -32.18 -11.59 -5.67
C ILE A 68 -33.60 -11.34 -6.18
N VAL A 69 -34.09 -10.12 -5.97
CA VAL A 69 -35.44 -9.68 -6.35
C VAL A 69 -35.28 -9.20 -7.78
N ASP A 70 -35.72 -10.00 -8.74
CA ASP A 70 -35.96 -9.47 -10.08
C ASP A 70 -37.01 -8.37 -9.94
N GLY A 71 -36.77 -7.23 -10.59
CA GLY A 71 -37.66 -6.07 -10.56
C GLY A 71 -39.09 -6.35 -11.02
N ASP A 72 -39.34 -7.55 -11.58
CA ASP A 72 -40.65 -8.10 -11.87
C ASP A 72 -41.32 -8.60 -10.58
N SER A 73 -41.79 -7.63 -9.80
CA SER A 73 -42.62 -7.83 -8.63
C SER A 73 -43.74 -8.86 -8.85
N ARG A 74 -43.74 -9.90 -8.01
CA ARG A 74 -44.91 -10.76 -7.68
C ARG A 74 -45.51 -11.58 -8.83
N THR A 75 -44.73 -12.08 -9.77
CA THR A 75 -45.22 -13.20 -10.59
C THR A 75 -45.28 -14.47 -9.73
N THR A 76 -46.48 -14.85 -9.30
CA THR A 76 -46.79 -16.18 -8.75
C THR A 76 -46.43 -17.25 -9.78
N GLY A 77 -45.19 -17.76 -9.73
CA GLY A 77 -44.67 -18.75 -10.67
C GLY A 77 -43.26 -19.21 -10.28
N ALA A 78 -42.82 -20.35 -10.82
CA ALA A 78 -41.45 -20.83 -10.63
C ALA A 78 -40.44 -19.88 -11.30
N PRO A 79 -39.30 -19.56 -10.66
CA PRO A 79 -38.26 -18.73 -11.28
C PRO A 79 -37.70 -19.40 -12.54
N SER A 80 -37.27 -18.59 -13.51
CA SER A 80 -36.64 -19.10 -14.73
C SER A 80 -35.32 -19.82 -14.42
N LEU A 81 -34.92 -20.74 -15.31
CA LEU A 81 -33.63 -21.45 -15.19
C LEU A 81 -32.44 -20.47 -15.11
N HIS A 82 -32.51 -19.37 -15.86
CA HIS A 82 -31.50 -18.31 -15.83
C HIS A 82 -31.32 -17.73 -14.42
N VAL A 83 -32.44 -17.40 -13.74
CA VAL A 83 -32.43 -16.85 -12.37
C VAL A 83 -31.91 -17.89 -11.38
N LEU A 84 -32.33 -19.15 -11.52
CA LEU A 84 -31.84 -20.24 -10.67
C LEU A 84 -30.33 -20.48 -10.84
N ALA A 85 -29.83 -20.46 -12.07
CA ALA A 85 -28.41 -20.60 -12.38
C ALA A 85 -27.61 -19.44 -11.78
N ARG A 86 -28.04 -18.19 -12.00
CA ARG A 86 -27.40 -16.99 -11.45
C ARG A 86 -27.34 -17.02 -9.92
N ARG A 87 -28.44 -17.37 -9.25
CA ARG A 87 -28.50 -17.57 -7.79
C ARG A 87 -27.54 -18.64 -7.30
N THR A 88 -27.43 -19.74 -8.04
CA THR A 88 -26.55 -20.86 -7.70
C THR A 88 -25.09 -20.47 -7.87
N LEU A 89 -24.72 -19.83 -8.98
CA LEU A 89 -23.36 -19.33 -9.21
C LEU A 89 -22.95 -18.30 -8.15
N ASN A 90 -23.82 -17.35 -7.82
CA ASN A 90 -23.55 -16.39 -6.73
C ASN A 90 -23.48 -17.04 -5.34
N LYS A 91 -24.07 -18.23 -5.13
CA LYS A 91 -23.91 -19.00 -3.87
C LYS A 91 -22.53 -19.62 -3.76
N HIS A 92 -21.96 -20.01 -4.90
CA HIS A 92 -20.67 -20.70 -5.00
C HIS A 92 -19.55 -19.79 -5.54
N ILE A 93 -19.72 -18.46 -5.44
CA ILE A 93 -18.79 -17.49 -6.05
C ILE A 93 -17.36 -17.57 -5.46
N GLU A 94 -17.22 -18.04 -4.22
CA GLU A 94 -15.93 -18.28 -3.58
C GLU A 94 -15.13 -19.43 -4.21
N GLU A 95 -15.79 -20.31 -4.97
CA GLU A 95 -15.17 -21.44 -5.68
C GLU A 95 -14.58 -21.02 -7.04
N PHE A 96 -14.94 -19.82 -7.54
CA PHE A 96 -14.43 -19.34 -8.81
C PHE A 96 -12.95 -18.99 -8.69
N THR A 97 -12.11 -19.71 -9.43
CA THR A 97 -10.69 -19.38 -9.58
C THR A 97 -10.48 -18.37 -10.70
N ALA A 98 -9.32 -17.72 -10.75
CA ALA A 98 -9.00 -16.79 -11.83
C ALA A 98 -8.99 -17.49 -13.20
N GLU A 99 -8.61 -18.77 -13.25
CA GLU A 99 -8.58 -19.60 -14.46
C GLU A 99 -10.00 -19.84 -15.00
N ILE A 100 -10.95 -20.15 -14.12
CA ILE A 100 -12.36 -20.32 -14.49
C ILE A 100 -12.91 -19.00 -15.03
N LEU A 101 -12.66 -17.89 -14.33
CA LEU A 101 -13.13 -16.56 -14.72
C LEU A 101 -12.58 -16.14 -16.10
N ARG A 102 -11.30 -16.39 -16.41
CA ARG A 102 -10.74 -16.07 -17.73
C ARG A 102 -11.48 -16.74 -18.90
N GLY A 103 -12.13 -17.89 -18.66
CA GLY A 103 -12.93 -18.58 -19.68
C GLY A 103 -14.33 -17.99 -19.90
N ILE A 104 -14.79 -17.07 -19.05
CA ILE A 104 -16.16 -16.54 -19.07
C ILE A 104 -16.13 -15.08 -19.55
N PRO A 105 -16.83 -14.73 -20.64
CA PRO A 105 -16.96 -13.34 -21.08
C PRO A 105 -17.58 -12.44 -20.01
N TRP A 106 -17.07 -11.21 -19.89
CA TRP A 106 -17.54 -10.25 -18.87
C TRP A 106 -19.06 -10.03 -18.91
N VAL A 107 -19.65 -9.93 -20.10
CA VAL A 107 -21.11 -9.75 -20.28
C VAL A 107 -21.95 -10.84 -19.61
N ILE A 108 -21.42 -12.06 -19.46
CA ILE A 108 -22.12 -13.20 -18.83
C ILE A 108 -21.94 -13.17 -17.31
N ILE A 109 -20.73 -12.87 -16.82
CA ILE A 109 -20.44 -12.91 -15.38
C ILE A 109 -20.83 -11.63 -14.66
N LYS A 110 -20.93 -10.49 -15.37
CA LYS A 110 -21.26 -9.19 -14.81
C LYS A 110 -22.53 -9.21 -13.94
N PRO A 111 -23.67 -9.79 -14.37
CA PRO A 111 -24.86 -9.88 -13.53
C PRO A 111 -24.62 -10.69 -12.23
N ILE A 112 -23.77 -11.72 -12.28
CA ILE A 112 -23.40 -12.51 -11.10
C ILE A 112 -22.51 -11.68 -10.15
N TRP A 113 -21.59 -10.89 -10.71
CA TRP A 113 -20.78 -9.96 -9.93
C TRP A 113 -21.64 -8.87 -9.26
N GLU A 114 -22.57 -8.28 -9.99
CA GLU A 114 -23.54 -7.32 -9.45
C GLU A 114 -24.37 -7.93 -8.32
N ASP A 115 -24.79 -9.20 -8.44
CA ASP A 115 -25.44 -9.92 -7.35
C ASP A 115 -24.54 -10.13 -6.16
N ALA A 116 -23.27 -10.47 -6.39
CA ALA A 116 -22.30 -10.65 -5.32
C ALA A 116 -22.13 -9.35 -4.51
N LEU A 117 -22.05 -8.21 -5.21
CA LEU A 117 -22.02 -6.89 -4.58
C LEU A 117 -23.31 -6.63 -3.78
N ASN A 118 -24.49 -6.83 -4.40
CA ASN A 118 -25.79 -6.55 -3.78
C ASN A 118 -26.10 -7.47 -2.59
N THR A 119 -25.63 -8.72 -2.65
CA THR A 119 -25.79 -9.72 -1.58
C THR A 119 -24.63 -9.73 -0.59
N SER A 120 -23.63 -8.85 -0.78
CA SER A 120 -22.42 -8.76 0.04
C SER A 120 -21.61 -10.07 0.14
N ARG A 121 -21.59 -10.83 -0.95
CA ARG A 121 -20.76 -12.04 -1.14
C ARG A 121 -19.44 -11.74 -1.85
N ASP A 122 -19.14 -10.47 -2.03
CA ASP A 122 -17.91 -9.95 -2.58
C ASP A 122 -16.81 -9.89 -1.51
N SER A 123 -16.40 -11.02 -0.92
CA SER A 123 -15.26 -11.02 0.01
C SER A 123 -14.00 -10.48 -0.68
N PHE A 124 -12.98 -10.02 0.06
CA PHE A 124 -11.73 -9.53 -0.57
C PHE A 124 -11.10 -10.56 -1.51
N LEU A 125 -11.18 -11.85 -1.16
CA LEU A 125 -10.67 -12.93 -2.00
C LEU A 125 -11.48 -13.09 -3.30
N VAL A 126 -12.80 -12.98 -3.23
CA VAL A 126 -13.66 -13.02 -4.42
C VAL A 126 -13.37 -11.78 -5.28
N TRP A 127 -13.40 -10.60 -4.67
CA TRP A 127 -13.09 -9.35 -5.34
C TRP A 127 -11.71 -9.37 -6.00
N SER A 128 -10.68 -9.89 -5.33
CA SER A 128 -9.30 -9.91 -5.85
C SER A 128 -9.17 -10.80 -7.09
N ARG A 129 -9.91 -11.92 -7.13
CA ARG A 129 -9.99 -12.81 -8.31
C ARG A 129 -10.75 -12.16 -9.45
N PHE A 130 -11.86 -11.47 -9.16
CA PHE A 130 -12.62 -10.75 -10.17
C PHE A 130 -11.83 -9.55 -10.71
N ALA A 131 -11.18 -8.78 -9.85
CA ALA A 131 -10.37 -7.62 -10.22
C ALA A 131 -9.14 -8.01 -11.05
N SER A 132 -8.54 -9.17 -10.79
CA SER A 132 -7.38 -9.64 -11.58
C SER A 132 -7.72 -10.10 -13.00
N VAL A 133 -8.99 -10.42 -13.27
CA VAL A 133 -9.47 -10.85 -14.60
C VAL A 133 -10.23 -9.74 -15.32
N TYR A 134 -11.10 -9.01 -14.62
CA TYR A 134 -12.03 -8.04 -15.19
C TYR A 134 -11.84 -6.61 -14.65
N GLY A 135 -10.77 -6.33 -13.90
CA GLY A 135 -10.54 -5.00 -13.32
C GLY A 135 -10.37 -3.88 -14.35
N ASP A 136 -10.11 -4.25 -15.60
CA ASP A 136 -9.95 -3.38 -16.76
C ASP A 136 -11.26 -3.18 -17.56
N GLU A 137 -12.37 -3.78 -17.12
CA GLU A 137 -13.68 -3.56 -17.74
C GLU A 137 -14.26 -2.21 -17.30
N PRO A 138 -14.83 -1.40 -18.21
CA PRO A 138 -15.20 -0.01 -17.96
C PRO A 138 -16.31 0.17 -16.91
N ASP A 139 -17.12 -0.87 -16.70
CA ASP A 139 -18.22 -0.92 -15.75
C ASP A 139 -17.93 -1.86 -14.56
N PHE A 140 -16.68 -2.27 -14.38
CA PHE A 140 -16.26 -3.03 -13.21
C PHE A 140 -16.39 -2.18 -11.94
N ALA A 141 -17.36 -2.53 -11.10
CA ALA A 141 -17.57 -1.90 -9.81
C ALA A 141 -16.82 -2.64 -8.69
N CYS A 142 -16.05 -1.91 -7.87
CA CYS A 142 -15.36 -2.52 -6.72
C CYS A 142 -16.24 -2.65 -5.45
N HIS A 143 -17.42 -2.04 -5.42
CA HIS A 143 -18.37 -2.14 -4.29
C HIS A 143 -19.82 -1.91 -4.76
N SER A 144 -20.79 -2.34 -3.95
CA SER A 144 -22.22 -2.18 -4.26
C SER A 144 -22.64 -0.70 -4.29
N ARG A 145 -23.43 -0.35 -5.31
CA ARG A 145 -24.08 0.97 -5.46
C ARG A 145 -25.20 1.19 -4.43
N ALA A 146 -25.79 0.12 -3.91
CA ALA A 146 -27.01 0.16 -3.10
C ALA A 146 -26.84 0.79 -1.71
N GLN A 147 -25.61 0.99 -1.22
CA GLN A 147 -25.37 1.61 0.09
C GLN A 147 -25.34 3.15 0.07
N SER A 148 -25.54 3.78 -1.10
CA SER A 148 -25.28 5.21 -1.31
C SER A 148 -26.54 6.07 -1.43
N SER A 149 -27.64 5.75 -0.72
CA SER A 149 -28.84 6.61 -0.67
C SER A 149 -28.67 7.86 0.22
N GLY A 150 -27.48 8.10 0.76
CA GLY A 150 -27.12 9.34 1.46
C GLY A 150 -26.44 10.36 0.52
N PRO A 151 -26.63 11.68 0.71
CA PRO A 151 -26.39 12.70 -0.31
C PRO A 151 -24.98 12.77 -0.92
N VAL A 152 -23.93 12.24 -0.28
CA VAL A 152 -22.57 12.16 -0.84
C VAL A 152 -21.83 10.99 -0.16
N MET A 153 -22.50 9.87 0.11
CA MET A 153 -21.86 8.81 0.90
C MET A 153 -20.84 8.05 0.06
N GLU A 154 -19.62 8.06 0.58
CA GLU A 154 -18.37 7.72 -0.07
C GLU A 154 -18.42 6.35 -0.77
N ARG A 155 -18.09 6.31 -2.07
CA ARG A 155 -17.83 5.08 -2.84
C ARG A 155 -16.54 4.40 -2.36
N LEU A 156 -16.58 3.84 -1.16
CA LEU A 156 -15.43 3.35 -0.41
C LEU A 156 -15.59 1.86 -0.08
N ARG A 157 -14.67 1.04 -0.58
CA ARG A 157 -14.49 -0.34 -0.12
C ARG A 157 -13.45 -0.33 1.00
N ILE A 158 -13.81 -0.80 2.19
CA ILE A 158 -12.90 -0.92 3.34
C ILE A 158 -12.61 -2.39 3.58
N GLU A 159 -11.35 -2.77 3.46
CA GLU A 159 -10.88 -4.13 3.71
C GLU A 159 -9.88 -4.15 4.84
N LYS A 160 -10.07 -5.06 5.80
CA LYS A 160 -9.17 -5.27 6.93
C LYS A 160 -8.54 -6.64 6.81
N LEU A 161 -7.31 -6.72 6.33
CA LEU A 161 -6.62 -7.99 6.14
C LEU A 161 -5.83 -8.38 7.38
N ALA A 162 -5.74 -9.69 7.61
CA ALA A 162 -4.86 -10.24 8.62
C ALA A 162 -3.40 -9.90 8.29
N TYR A 163 -2.59 -9.75 9.32
CA TYR A 163 -1.17 -9.44 9.17
C TYR A 163 -0.33 -10.56 8.55
N THR A 164 -0.88 -11.78 8.46
CA THR A 164 -0.22 -12.93 7.84
C THR A 164 -0.20 -12.85 6.32
N VAL A 165 -0.95 -11.92 5.73
CA VAL A 165 -0.98 -11.74 4.29
C VAL A 165 0.26 -10.96 3.84
N SER A 166 1.08 -11.58 2.98
CA SER A 166 2.27 -10.93 2.44
C SER A 166 1.87 -9.78 1.52
N LEU A 167 2.60 -8.66 1.63
CA LEU A 167 2.29 -7.47 0.83
C LEU A 167 2.44 -7.76 -0.68
N GLY A 168 3.42 -8.59 -1.06
CA GLY A 168 3.64 -9.01 -2.44
C GLY A 168 2.43 -9.71 -3.08
N SER A 169 1.72 -10.55 -2.32
CA SER A 169 0.53 -11.25 -2.83
C SER A 169 -0.65 -10.32 -3.11
N LEU A 170 -0.65 -9.11 -2.54
CA LEU A 170 -1.74 -8.14 -2.66
C LEU A 170 -1.56 -7.21 -3.85
N ILE A 171 -0.34 -7.06 -4.37
CA ILE A 171 -0.01 -6.08 -5.41
C ILE A 171 -0.83 -6.34 -6.66
N GLY A 172 -0.84 -7.57 -7.18
CA GLY A 172 -1.57 -7.90 -8.41
C GLY A 172 -3.04 -7.49 -8.32
N PRO A 173 -3.80 -7.97 -7.33
CA PRO A 173 -5.23 -7.65 -7.24
C PRO A 173 -5.60 -6.19 -6.96
N ILE A 174 -4.77 -5.45 -6.22
CA ILE A 174 -5.08 -4.05 -5.89
C ILE A 174 -4.59 -3.07 -6.96
N SER A 175 -3.64 -3.50 -7.79
CA SER A 175 -3.09 -2.72 -8.88
C SER A 175 -4.11 -2.61 -10.01
N ASN A 176 -4.31 -1.39 -10.49
CA ASN A 176 -5.12 -1.13 -11.66
C ASN A 176 -4.46 -0.03 -12.49
N ASN A 177 -4.03 -0.40 -13.70
CA ASN A 177 -3.32 0.51 -14.60
C ASN A 177 -4.26 1.59 -15.17
N GLN A 178 -5.52 1.23 -15.45
CA GLN A 178 -6.52 2.15 -15.97
C GLN A 178 -6.96 3.21 -14.94
N GLY A 179 -6.75 2.95 -13.65
CA GLY A 179 -7.17 3.83 -12.57
C GLY A 179 -8.66 3.84 -12.30
N MET A 180 -9.33 2.69 -12.51
CA MET A 180 -10.74 2.50 -12.19
C MET A 180 -11.02 2.71 -10.69
N TRP A 181 -10.05 2.36 -9.85
CA TRP A 181 -10.04 2.72 -8.44
C TRP A 181 -8.68 3.27 -8.01
N ILE A 182 -8.72 4.05 -6.94
CA ILE A 182 -7.52 4.51 -6.22
C ILE A 182 -7.31 3.66 -4.97
N VAL A 183 -6.05 3.48 -4.59
CA VAL A 183 -5.68 2.70 -3.39
C VAL A 183 -5.25 3.64 -2.27
N TYR A 184 -5.92 3.49 -1.13
CA TYR A 184 -5.41 3.88 0.18
C TYR A 184 -4.86 2.61 0.82
N LEU A 185 -3.54 2.55 1.00
CA LEU A 185 -2.88 1.45 1.70
C LEU A 185 -2.52 1.86 3.12
N ASN A 186 -3.05 1.14 4.11
CA ASN A 186 -2.81 1.34 5.53
C ASN A 186 -2.09 0.13 6.11
N LEU A 187 -0.80 0.26 6.40
CA LEU A 187 0.08 -0.80 6.90
C LEU A 187 0.21 -0.68 8.43
N LEU A 188 -0.65 -1.34 9.19
CA LEU A 188 -0.70 -1.26 10.66
C LEU A 188 0.06 -2.39 11.37
N TYR A 189 0.96 -3.07 10.67
CA TYR A 189 1.59 -4.28 11.18
C TYR A 189 2.67 -4.00 12.24
N ASN A 190 2.47 -4.59 13.41
CA ASN A 190 3.31 -4.40 14.59
C ASN A 190 4.53 -5.33 14.66
N LYS A 191 4.65 -6.36 13.81
CA LYS A 191 5.85 -7.24 13.79
C LYS A 191 6.86 -6.89 12.69
N GLY A 192 6.61 -5.80 11.97
CA GLY A 192 7.47 -5.26 10.90
C GLY A 192 7.29 -5.96 9.55
N TYR A 193 7.36 -5.18 8.47
CA TYR A 193 7.47 -5.69 7.10
C TYR A 193 8.94 -5.90 6.75
N THR A 194 9.27 -6.85 5.88
CA THR A 194 10.66 -6.96 5.42
C THR A 194 11.01 -5.81 4.47
N ARG A 195 12.30 -5.54 4.29
CA ARG A 195 12.74 -4.50 3.35
C ARG A 195 12.26 -4.81 1.93
N GLU A 196 12.28 -6.09 1.54
CA GLU A 196 11.86 -6.59 0.23
C GLU A 196 10.37 -6.31 0.01
N GLU A 197 9.52 -6.57 1.00
CA GLU A 197 8.09 -6.26 0.91
C GLU A 197 7.85 -4.76 0.72
N LEU A 198 8.56 -3.91 1.46
CA LEU A 198 8.46 -2.46 1.32
C LEU A 198 8.94 -1.98 -0.06
N LEU A 199 9.93 -2.63 -0.64
CA LEU A 199 10.42 -2.33 -1.99
C LEU A 199 9.42 -2.68 -3.10
N CYS A 200 8.39 -3.47 -2.82
CA CYS A 200 7.34 -3.80 -3.78
C CYS A 200 6.19 -2.76 -3.80
N ILE A 201 6.11 -1.84 -2.85
CA ILE A 201 5.05 -0.79 -2.80
C ILE A 201 4.95 0.04 -4.10
N PRO A 202 6.06 0.46 -4.74
CA PRO A 202 6.01 1.20 -6.01
C PRO A 202 5.33 0.46 -7.16
N GLU A 203 5.13 -0.86 -7.07
CA GLU A 203 4.43 -1.66 -8.08
C GLU A 203 2.91 -1.43 -8.09
N ILE A 204 2.36 -0.63 -7.16
CA ILE A 204 0.94 -0.29 -7.10
C ILE A 204 0.71 1.06 -7.81
N PRO A 205 0.36 1.07 -9.12
CA PRO A 205 0.35 2.28 -9.96
C PRO A 205 -0.74 3.29 -9.57
N ASN A 206 -1.82 2.80 -8.97
CA ASN A 206 -2.97 3.55 -8.49
C ASN A 206 -2.91 3.85 -6.98
N LEU A 207 -1.74 3.69 -6.35
CA LEU A 207 -1.53 4.09 -4.96
C LEU A 207 -1.56 5.61 -4.81
N VAL A 208 -2.44 6.08 -3.95
CA VAL A 208 -2.68 7.52 -3.73
C VAL A 208 -2.34 7.94 -2.31
N VAL A 209 -2.69 7.10 -1.35
CA VAL A 209 -2.36 7.31 0.06
C VAL A 209 -1.61 6.10 0.58
N LEU A 210 -0.46 6.33 1.18
CA LEU A 210 0.26 5.34 1.96
C LEU A 210 0.34 5.80 3.41
N ASN A 211 -0.31 5.07 4.30
CA ASN A 211 -0.20 5.26 5.74
C ASN A 211 0.53 4.06 6.34
N PHE A 212 1.72 4.30 6.87
CA PHE A 212 2.53 3.29 7.50
C PHE A 212 3.00 3.84 8.86
N PRO A 213 2.17 3.75 9.90
CA PRO A 213 2.60 4.05 11.25
C PRO A 213 3.34 2.83 11.82
N PHE A 214 4.47 3.07 12.48
CA PHE A 214 5.16 2.05 13.27
C PHE A 214 4.78 2.17 14.74
N ALA A 215 4.68 1.05 15.45
CA ALA A 215 4.54 1.03 16.90
C ALA A 215 5.76 0.30 17.45
N SER A 216 6.64 1.03 18.14
CA SER A 216 7.88 0.48 18.68
C SER A 216 7.59 -0.41 19.90
N ASN A 217 7.24 -1.67 19.67
CA ASN A 217 7.20 -2.71 20.69
C ASN A 217 8.60 -3.29 21.00
N GLY A 218 9.63 -2.42 20.95
CA GLY A 218 11.04 -2.82 21.02
C GLY A 218 11.64 -3.31 19.70
N GLN A 219 10.85 -3.37 18.61
CA GLN A 219 11.38 -3.67 17.28
C GLN A 219 11.93 -2.42 16.59
N VAL A 220 12.95 -2.63 15.76
CA VAL A 220 13.49 -1.59 14.87
C VAL A 220 12.70 -1.62 13.56
N SER A 221 12.23 -0.46 13.12
CA SER A 221 11.57 -0.37 11.83
C SER A 221 12.55 -0.66 10.69
N THR A 222 12.13 -1.47 9.73
CA THR A 222 12.88 -1.76 8.49
C THR A 222 12.83 -0.62 7.48
N LEU A 223 11.95 0.38 7.70
CA LEU A 223 11.86 1.55 6.85
C LEU A 223 12.94 2.56 7.21
N ASP A 224 13.82 2.82 6.24
CA ASP A 224 14.92 3.78 6.36
C ASP A 224 15.00 4.71 5.13
N ASP A 225 15.90 5.69 5.21
CA ASP A 225 16.19 6.60 4.09
C ASP A 225 16.56 5.87 2.78
N GLY A 226 17.13 4.66 2.86
CA GLY A 226 17.48 3.84 1.71
C GLY A 226 16.24 3.30 0.97
N VAL A 227 15.20 2.88 1.70
CA VAL A 227 13.91 2.48 1.13
C VAL A 227 13.23 3.70 0.49
N ILE A 228 13.18 4.83 1.20
CA ILE A 228 12.61 6.09 0.69
C ILE A 228 13.33 6.55 -0.58
N ARG A 229 14.67 6.46 -0.60
CA ARG A 229 15.48 6.75 -1.79
C ARG A 229 15.16 5.81 -2.94
N SER A 230 14.92 4.53 -2.66
CA SER A 230 14.54 3.55 -3.68
C SER A 230 13.18 3.89 -4.30
N TRP A 231 12.14 4.12 -3.48
CA TRP A 231 10.81 4.55 -3.94
C TRP A 231 10.89 5.82 -4.79
N SER A 232 11.67 6.80 -4.32
CA SER A 232 11.87 8.06 -5.00
C SER A 232 12.56 7.90 -6.36
N ARG A 233 13.53 6.98 -6.46
CA ARG A 233 14.19 6.62 -7.73
C ARG A 233 13.23 5.94 -8.69
N SER A 234 12.50 4.93 -8.24
CA SER A 234 11.47 4.25 -9.04
C SER A 234 10.43 5.24 -9.57
N SER A 235 10.05 6.23 -8.75
CA SER A 235 9.14 7.27 -9.20
C SER A 235 9.74 8.18 -10.27
N SER A 236 10.97 8.65 -10.06
CA SER A 236 11.64 9.56 -10.99
C SER A 236 12.06 8.93 -12.32
N ARG A 237 12.41 7.63 -12.32
CA ARG A 237 12.95 6.91 -13.48
C ARG A 237 11.87 6.13 -14.22
N ASP A 238 11.05 5.39 -13.47
CA ASP A 238 10.10 4.42 -14.02
C ASP A 238 8.66 4.94 -14.01
N GLY A 239 8.44 6.17 -13.52
CA GLY A 239 7.09 6.75 -13.41
C GLY A 239 6.20 6.09 -12.35
N LYS A 240 6.77 5.24 -11.49
CA LYS A 240 6.06 4.59 -10.38
C LYS A 240 5.60 5.60 -9.34
N LEU A 241 4.60 5.25 -8.54
CA LEU A 241 4.02 6.15 -7.52
C LEU A 241 3.59 7.53 -8.07
N SER A 242 3.34 7.66 -9.37
CA SER A 242 2.96 8.93 -10.03
C SER A 242 1.60 9.47 -9.56
N ARG A 243 0.85 8.67 -8.80
CA ARG A 243 -0.42 9.04 -8.18
C ARG A 243 -0.34 9.20 -6.67
N LEU A 244 0.79 8.90 -6.05
CA LEU A 244 0.96 8.99 -4.60
C LEU A 244 0.94 10.47 -4.19
N LYS A 245 -0.10 10.87 -3.46
CA LYS A 245 -0.33 12.25 -3.01
C LYS A 245 -0.06 12.45 -1.52
N VAL A 246 -0.39 11.46 -0.70
CA VAL A 246 -0.27 11.56 0.76
C VAL A 246 0.58 10.39 1.27
N LEU A 247 1.61 10.71 2.03
CA LEU A 247 2.51 9.74 2.65
C LEU A 247 2.60 10.01 4.14
N ILE A 248 2.20 9.05 4.96
CA ILE A 248 2.20 9.16 6.42
C ILE A 248 3.14 8.09 6.97
N LEU A 249 4.27 8.51 7.52
CA LEU A 249 5.30 7.66 8.11
C LEU A 249 5.54 8.12 9.54
N ARG A 250 5.03 7.36 10.52
CA ARG A 250 5.14 7.73 11.95
C ARG A 250 6.03 6.78 12.71
N ASN A 251 6.78 7.29 13.69
CA ASN A 251 7.62 6.49 14.60
C ASN A 251 8.71 5.67 13.88
N HIS A 252 9.24 6.16 12.76
CA HIS A 252 10.31 5.48 12.02
C HIS A 252 11.66 6.15 12.27
N ALA A 253 12.41 5.66 13.26
CA ALA A 253 13.73 6.19 13.62
C ALA A 253 14.77 6.09 12.47
N GLY A 254 14.57 5.19 11.50
CA GLY A 254 15.43 5.07 10.31
C GLY A 254 15.26 6.21 9.30
N ILE A 255 14.27 7.08 9.48
CA ILE A 255 14.01 8.25 8.63
C ILE A 255 14.74 9.46 9.23
N SER A 256 15.68 10.01 8.47
CA SER A 256 16.48 11.17 8.87
C SER A 256 16.21 12.41 8.01
N ASN A 257 16.98 13.48 8.24
CA ASN A 257 16.95 14.72 7.46
C ASN A 257 17.24 14.56 5.95
N GLU A 258 17.76 13.41 5.51
CA GLU A 258 17.92 13.11 4.09
C GLU A 258 16.62 12.69 3.41
N SER A 259 15.67 12.07 4.13
CA SER A 259 14.40 11.60 3.53
C SER A 259 13.61 12.69 2.79
N PRO A 260 13.41 13.91 3.34
CA PRO A 260 12.70 14.99 2.64
C PRO A 260 13.29 15.34 1.26
N LYS A 261 14.62 15.19 1.09
CA LYS A 261 15.29 15.37 -0.21
C LYS A 261 14.81 14.34 -1.22
N TYR A 262 14.82 13.06 -0.84
CA TYR A 262 14.39 11.98 -1.74
C TYR A 262 12.91 12.11 -2.07
N LEU A 263 12.06 12.36 -1.07
CA LEU A 263 10.62 12.56 -1.27
C LEU A 263 10.29 13.70 -2.24
N SER A 264 11.15 14.72 -2.37
CA SER A 264 10.97 15.79 -3.35
C SER A 264 11.03 15.31 -4.82
N TRP A 265 11.62 14.13 -5.06
CA TRP A 265 11.73 13.50 -6.38
C TRP A 265 10.40 12.86 -6.81
N ILE A 266 9.55 12.44 -5.88
CA ILE A 266 8.19 11.95 -6.15
C ILE A 266 7.31 13.16 -6.44
N LYS A 267 7.08 13.51 -7.71
CA LYS A 267 6.45 14.79 -8.10
C LYS A 267 4.98 14.92 -7.71
N SER A 268 4.28 13.80 -7.60
CA SER A 268 2.86 13.76 -7.24
C SER A 268 2.59 13.99 -5.75
N LEU A 269 3.61 13.86 -4.90
CA LEU A 269 3.45 13.86 -3.46
C LEU A 269 3.15 15.26 -2.93
N GLU A 270 1.97 15.47 -2.37
CA GLU A 270 1.50 16.78 -1.92
C GLU A 270 1.66 16.98 -0.40
N ILE A 271 1.44 15.92 0.38
CA ILE A 271 1.47 15.94 1.84
C ILE A 271 2.34 14.79 2.34
N VAL A 272 3.24 15.10 3.27
CA VAL A 272 4.04 14.10 3.98
C VAL A 272 3.93 14.34 5.47
N GLU A 273 3.62 13.31 6.24
CA GLU A 273 3.69 13.34 7.69
C GLU A 273 4.84 12.45 8.16
N LEU A 274 5.77 13.02 8.92
CA LEU A 274 6.99 12.39 9.43
C LEU A 274 7.07 12.53 10.96
N THR A 275 5.92 12.39 11.63
CA THR A 275 5.78 12.52 13.08
C THR A 275 6.63 11.48 13.81
N ASP A 276 7.35 11.91 14.84
CA ASP A 276 8.20 11.07 15.70
C ASP A 276 9.26 10.27 14.91
N THR A 277 9.85 10.92 13.90
CA THR A 277 11.03 10.43 13.16
C THR A 277 12.29 11.15 13.64
N ASN A 278 13.48 10.75 13.14
CA ASN A 278 14.74 11.42 13.46
C ASN A 278 14.99 12.67 12.60
N ILE A 279 13.92 13.34 12.18
CA ILE A 279 13.98 14.62 11.47
C ILE A 279 14.04 15.74 12.49
N THR A 280 14.94 16.69 12.24
CA THR A 280 15.17 17.84 13.11
C THR A 280 14.80 19.13 12.40
N SER A 281 14.73 20.21 13.18
CA SER A 281 14.22 21.48 12.68
C SER A 281 15.15 22.29 11.76
N ASP A 282 16.34 21.75 11.52
CA ASP A 282 17.42 22.33 10.74
C ASP A 282 17.63 21.59 9.41
N ALA A 283 16.71 20.68 9.02
CA ALA A 283 16.91 19.90 7.80
C ALA A 283 17.06 20.82 6.56
N PRO A 284 18.12 20.64 5.75
CA PRO A 284 18.56 21.63 4.77
C PRO A 284 17.59 21.85 3.58
N TYR A 285 16.60 20.97 3.42
CA TYR A 285 15.64 21.01 2.31
C TYR A 285 14.36 21.78 2.65
N TRP A 286 14.28 22.32 3.86
CA TRP A 286 13.17 23.13 4.31
C TRP A 286 13.05 24.43 3.50
N GLY A 287 11.82 24.73 3.08
CA GLY A 287 11.49 25.89 2.25
C GLY A 287 11.99 25.82 0.80
N MET A 288 12.64 24.74 0.37
CA MET A 288 12.95 24.52 -1.05
C MET A 288 11.81 23.81 -1.77
N HIS A 289 11.42 22.64 -1.27
CA HIS A 289 10.35 21.83 -1.84
C HIS A 289 9.18 21.64 -0.90
N TRP A 290 9.45 21.76 0.40
CA TRP A 290 8.51 21.49 1.48
C TRP A 290 8.37 22.71 2.37
N GLU A 291 7.14 23.05 2.72
CA GLU A 291 6.81 23.97 3.80
C GLU A 291 6.28 23.17 4.99
N HIS A 292 6.72 23.51 6.20
CA HIS A 292 6.15 22.93 7.42
C HIS A 292 4.73 23.48 7.59
N ASP A 293 3.75 22.60 7.64
CA ASP A 293 2.38 23.00 7.88
C ASP A 293 2.13 23.15 9.37
N LYS A 294 1.92 24.40 9.79
CA LYS A 294 1.57 24.77 11.16
C LYS A 294 0.07 24.69 11.44
N SER A 295 -0.73 24.34 10.42
CA SER A 295 -2.17 24.18 10.59
C SER A 295 -2.50 22.91 11.40
N ARG A 296 -3.76 22.79 11.79
CA ARG A 296 -4.29 21.58 12.47
C ARG A 296 -4.54 20.41 11.52
N LEU A 297 -3.92 20.36 10.33
CA LEU A 297 -4.06 19.22 9.40
C LEU A 297 -3.69 17.88 10.06
N TRP A 298 -2.86 17.87 11.10
CA TRP A 298 -2.56 16.67 11.88
C TRP A 298 -3.81 16.04 12.52
N GLU A 299 -4.83 16.83 12.90
CA GLU A 299 -6.09 16.33 13.45
C GLU A 299 -6.85 15.52 12.39
N ASP A 300 -6.85 16.01 11.15
CA ASP A 300 -7.46 15.31 10.02
C ASP A 300 -6.66 14.05 9.67
N LEU A 301 -5.33 14.16 9.55
CA LEU A 301 -4.46 13.01 9.21
C LEU A 301 -4.42 11.95 10.31
N ALA A 302 -4.90 12.26 11.51
CA ALA A 302 -4.99 11.31 12.59
C ALA A 302 -6.00 10.20 12.32
N THR A 303 -7.04 10.45 11.52
CA THR A 303 -8.09 9.45 11.23
C THR A 303 -8.14 9.11 9.76
N THR A 304 -8.48 7.86 9.43
CA THR A 304 -8.63 7.45 8.02
C THR A 304 -9.66 8.32 7.28
N ARG A 305 -10.73 8.73 7.98
CA ARG A 305 -11.74 9.64 7.45
C ARG A 305 -11.18 11.03 7.15
N GLY A 306 -10.39 11.60 8.06
CA GLY A 306 -9.79 12.92 7.85
C GLY A 306 -8.72 12.90 6.75
N VAL A 307 -7.92 11.83 6.64
CA VAL A 307 -7.01 11.65 5.48
C VAL A 307 -7.79 11.63 4.16
N MET A 308 -8.90 10.90 4.11
CA MET A 308 -9.78 10.88 2.93
C MET A 308 -10.39 12.25 2.63
N HIS A 309 -10.79 13.00 3.66
CA HIS A 309 -11.31 14.35 3.52
C HIS A 309 -10.26 15.31 2.94
N VAL A 310 -9.04 15.29 3.48
CA VAL A 310 -7.90 16.09 3.01
C VAL A 310 -7.56 15.74 1.56
N PHE A 311 -7.49 14.46 1.24
CA PHE A 311 -7.22 13.99 -0.12
C PHE A 311 -8.28 14.49 -1.11
N ARG A 312 -9.58 14.37 -0.78
CA ARG A 312 -10.67 14.79 -1.65
C ARG A 312 -10.76 16.30 -1.81
N LYS A 313 -10.47 17.08 -0.77
CA LYS A 313 -10.36 18.54 -0.86
C LYS A 313 -9.32 18.98 -1.91
N HIS A 314 -8.36 18.12 -2.23
CA HIS A 314 -7.32 18.36 -3.22
C HIS A 314 -7.53 17.61 -4.54
N GLN A 315 -8.64 16.88 -4.69
CA GLN A 315 -9.00 16.21 -5.94
C GLN A 315 -10.16 16.96 -6.59
N ALA A 316 -9.90 17.55 -7.75
CA ALA A 316 -10.95 18.09 -8.60
C ALA A 316 -11.81 16.92 -9.11
N GLU A 317 -13.01 16.78 -8.54
CA GLU A 317 -14.23 16.15 -9.08
C GLU A 317 -14.17 14.73 -9.68
N SER A 318 -13.10 13.95 -9.53
CA SER A 318 -13.11 12.60 -10.10
C SER A 318 -13.92 11.64 -9.20
N GLU A 319 -15.03 11.12 -9.71
CA GLU A 319 -15.89 10.06 -9.12
C GLU A 319 -15.20 8.68 -8.96
N LYS A 320 -13.87 8.65 -8.87
CA LYS A 320 -13.12 7.40 -8.85
C LYS A 320 -13.44 6.61 -7.58
N LEU A 321 -13.63 5.31 -7.76
CA LEU A 321 -13.88 4.39 -6.67
C LEU A 321 -12.65 4.35 -5.75
N THR A 322 -12.85 4.34 -4.43
CA THR A 322 -11.75 4.25 -3.47
C THR A 322 -11.70 2.86 -2.86
N LEU A 323 -10.56 2.19 -3.00
CA LEU A 323 -10.20 0.98 -2.26
C LEU A 323 -9.32 1.36 -1.08
N LEU A 324 -9.84 1.19 0.13
CA LEU A 324 -9.09 1.34 1.37
C LEU A 324 -8.74 -0.06 1.88
N LEU A 325 -7.45 -0.36 1.77
CA LEU A 325 -6.88 -1.61 2.24
C LEU A 325 -6.10 -1.36 3.53
N GLN A 326 -6.56 -1.96 4.61
CA GLN A 326 -5.85 -1.97 5.89
C GLN A 326 -5.29 -3.34 6.16
N ILE A 327 -3.98 -3.46 6.37
CA ILE A 327 -3.31 -4.70 6.73
C ILE A 327 -2.90 -4.61 8.20
N GLY A 328 -3.31 -5.60 8.99
CA GLY A 328 -3.03 -5.67 10.42
C GLY A 328 -4.14 -5.09 11.29
N ASP A 329 -4.02 -5.37 12.59
CA ASP A 329 -4.99 -4.93 13.57
C ASP A 329 -4.91 -3.42 13.79
N SER A 330 -6.05 -2.82 14.13
CA SER A 330 -6.05 -1.43 14.55
C SER A 330 -5.20 -1.31 15.79
N VAL A 331 -3.98 -0.77 15.64
CA VAL A 331 -3.20 -0.28 16.77
C VAL A 331 -4.05 0.83 17.38
N THR A 332 -4.72 0.52 18.50
CA THR A 332 -5.39 1.51 19.31
C THR A 332 -4.31 2.48 19.73
N ARG A 333 -4.29 3.67 19.12
CA ARG A 333 -3.40 4.73 19.56
C ARG A 333 -3.68 4.95 21.03
N SER A 334 -2.66 4.82 21.86
CA SER A 334 -2.69 5.46 23.17
C SER A 334 -2.97 6.95 22.89
N SER A 335 -4.08 7.46 23.39
CA SER A 335 -4.52 8.84 23.11
C SER A 335 -3.62 9.90 23.74
N GLU A 336 -2.57 9.48 24.47
CA GLU A 336 -1.75 10.32 25.35
C GLU A 336 -0.24 10.24 25.06
N GLU A 337 0.19 9.51 24.03
CA GLU A 337 1.59 9.59 23.60
C GLU A 337 1.91 11.03 23.20
N HIS A 338 2.75 11.67 24.01
CA HIS A 338 3.22 13.04 23.84
C HIS A 338 3.89 13.17 22.48
N ARG A 339 3.22 13.85 21.55
CA ARG A 339 3.73 14.08 20.20
C ARG A 339 4.55 15.35 20.20
N ASP A 340 5.76 15.26 20.75
CA ASP A 340 6.64 16.42 20.81
C ASP A 340 7.22 16.77 19.42
N ASN A 341 7.16 15.85 18.45
CA ASN A 341 7.77 16.01 17.12
C ASN A 341 6.79 15.74 15.96
N ILE A 342 5.79 16.62 15.79
CA ILE A 342 4.88 16.57 14.63
C ILE A 342 5.48 17.32 13.44
N PHE A 343 5.88 16.58 12.41
CA PHE A 343 6.37 17.12 11.15
C PHE A 343 5.40 16.84 10.01
N ILE A 344 4.54 17.81 9.71
CA ILE A 344 3.73 17.80 8.49
C ILE A 344 4.37 18.71 7.46
N LEU A 345 4.67 18.13 6.31
CA LEU A 345 5.29 18.81 5.18
C LEU A 345 4.27 18.90 4.05
N LYS A 346 4.04 20.11 3.57
CA LYS A 346 3.24 20.36 2.38
C LYS A 346 4.14 20.76 1.23
N ARG A 347 3.86 20.25 0.02
CA ARG A 347 4.66 20.62 -1.16
C ARG A 347 4.37 22.06 -1.56
N ILE A 348 5.44 22.83 -1.77
CA ILE A 348 5.36 24.20 -2.28
C ILE A 348 5.00 24.14 -3.78
N ARG A 349 3.75 24.46 -4.12
CA ARG A 349 3.25 24.39 -5.52
C ARG A 349 3.84 25.46 -6.44
N ASN A 350 4.23 26.62 -5.89
CA ASN A 350 4.72 27.77 -6.64
C ASN A 350 6.20 28.04 -6.33
N LEU A 351 7.10 27.15 -6.76
CA LEU A 351 8.55 27.30 -6.58
C LEU A 351 9.08 28.64 -7.11
N ALA A 352 8.53 29.15 -8.21
CA ALA A 352 8.90 30.45 -8.77
C ALA A 352 8.63 31.61 -7.80
N VAL A 353 7.49 31.57 -7.10
CA VAL A 353 7.13 32.59 -6.09
C VAL A 353 8.01 32.46 -4.84
N ALA A 354 8.32 31.24 -4.42
CA ALA A 354 9.20 30.99 -3.27
C ALA A 354 10.64 31.47 -3.54
N GLN A 355 11.17 31.23 -4.74
CA GLN A 355 12.50 31.72 -5.15
C GLN A 355 12.53 33.24 -5.28
N ALA A 356 11.47 33.88 -5.77
CA ALA A 356 11.35 35.34 -5.82
C ALA A 356 11.36 35.97 -4.41
N LYS A 357 10.64 35.38 -3.44
CA LYS A 357 10.69 35.84 -2.03
C LYS A 357 12.09 35.75 -1.42
N ARG A 358 12.87 34.70 -1.72
CA ARG A 358 14.24 34.56 -1.21
C ARG A 358 15.21 35.58 -1.80
N LYS A 359 15.07 35.93 -3.09
CA LYS A 359 15.90 36.98 -3.71
C LYS A 359 15.56 38.39 -3.21
N GLY A 360 14.35 38.63 -2.70
CA GLY A 360 13.93 39.93 -2.18
C GLY A 360 14.44 40.30 -0.78
N CYS A 361 14.85 39.33 0.04
CA CYS A 361 15.23 39.58 1.44
C CYS A 361 16.73 39.85 1.68
N SER A 362 17.58 39.83 0.64
CA SER A 362 19.02 40.13 0.80
C SER A 362 19.39 41.59 0.49
N ALA A 363 18.42 42.49 0.37
CA ALA A 363 18.65 43.92 0.13
C ALA A 363 18.43 44.74 1.41
N SER A 364 19.23 44.48 2.44
CA SER A 364 19.38 45.39 3.59
C SER A 364 20.85 45.55 3.93
N SER A 365 21.45 46.55 3.29
CA SER A 365 22.45 47.51 3.81
C SER A 365 23.47 47.87 2.73
N PRO A 366 23.55 49.13 2.28
CA PRO A 366 24.68 49.59 1.48
C PRO A 366 25.96 49.62 2.33
N PRO A 367 27.12 49.18 1.81
CA PRO A 367 28.39 49.38 2.49
C PRO A 367 28.79 50.85 2.35
N SER A 368 28.87 51.55 3.48
CA SER A 368 29.49 52.86 3.59
C SER A 368 31.01 52.75 3.54
N GLY A 369 31.64 53.30 2.49
CA GLY A 369 33.09 53.59 2.36
C GLY A 369 33.97 52.41 1.87
N PRO A 370 35.08 52.65 1.14
CA PRO A 370 36.09 53.68 1.44
C PRO A 370 36.58 54.52 0.22
N PRO A 371 37.43 55.56 0.41
CA PRO A 371 37.95 56.37 -0.68
C PRO A 371 39.31 55.87 -1.21
N SER A 372 39.63 56.40 -2.39
CA SER A 372 40.96 56.58 -3.01
C SER A 372 41.55 55.47 -3.91
N SER A 373 41.40 55.75 -5.21
CA SER A 373 42.44 55.80 -6.25
C SER A 373 43.68 54.90 -6.16
N SER A 374 43.87 54.04 -7.16
CA SER A 374 45.06 54.13 -8.01
C SER A 374 44.85 53.44 -9.37
N SER A 375 45.44 54.08 -10.36
CA SER A 375 45.56 53.77 -11.78
C SER A 375 46.17 52.39 -12.08
N GLY A 376 45.72 51.72 -13.14
CA GLY A 376 46.52 50.62 -13.70
C GLY A 376 45.84 49.73 -14.75
N GLN A 377 45.95 50.15 -16.01
CA GLN A 377 46.16 49.31 -17.20
C GLN A 377 45.15 48.24 -17.63
N ALA A 378 44.59 48.54 -18.80
CA ALA A 378 44.02 47.63 -19.78
C ALA A 378 44.78 46.30 -19.98
N LYS A 379 44.04 45.19 -20.00
CA LYS A 379 44.39 44.01 -20.81
C LYS A 379 43.15 43.34 -21.40
N LYS A 380 42.95 43.66 -22.67
CA LYS A 380 42.14 42.98 -23.68
C LYS A 380 42.49 41.48 -23.68
N ARG A 381 41.54 40.59 -23.39
CA ARG A 381 41.60 39.19 -23.83
C ARG A 381 40.27 38.77 -24.45
N LYS A 382 40.31 38.73 -25.78
CA LYS A 382 39.33 38.17 -26.70
C LYS A 382 39.45 36.65 -26.61
N GLY A 383 38.41 35.97 -26.13
CA GLY A 383 38.35 34.51 -26.03
C GLY A 383 37.11 34.00 -26.75
N VAL A 384 37.19 33.95 -28.08
CA VAL A 384 36.26 33.20 -28.92
C VAL A 384 36.49 31.71 -28.62
N ARG A 385 35.46 31.02 -28.12
CA ARG A 385 35.44 29.56 -28.11
C ARG A 385 34.27 29.12 -28.96
N ASP A 386 34.62 28.59 -30.12
CA ASP A 386 33.72 27.97 -31.09
C ASP A 386 32.97 26.81 -30.45
N SER A 387 31.65 26.91 -30.46
CA SER A 387 30.73 25.81 -30.19
C SER A 387 30.73 24.84 -31.38
N LYS A 388 31.56 23.78 -31.31
CA LYS A 388 31.39 22.60 -32.15
C LYS A 388 30.12 21.85 -31.72
N LYS A 389 29.00 22.13 -32.39
CA LYS A 389 27.86 21.21 -32.46
C LYS A 389 28.36 19.93 -33.14
N LYS A 390 28.54 18.86 -32.38
CA LYS A 390 28.65 17.51 -32.95
C LYS A 390 27.26 17.07 -33.35
N ASP A 391 27.11 16.94 -34.65
CA ASP A 391 26.03 16.29 -35.37
C ASP A 391 25.85 14.85 -34.84
N MET A 392 24.67 14.56 -34.31
CA MET A 392 24.26 13.22 -33.82
C MET A 392 23.32 12.54 -34.83
N GLY A 393 23.32 12.98 -36.09
CA GLY A 393 22.46 12.45 -37.15
C GLY A 393 22.89 11.12 -37.80
N GLY A 394 23.89 10.42 -37.27
CA GLY A 394 24.53 9.27 -37.95
C GLY A 394 24.49 7.91 -37.26
N LEU A 395 23.87 7.75 -36.08
CA LEU A 395 23.98 6.52 -35.28
C LEU A 395 22.72 5.63 -35.25
N LEU A 396 21.82 5.76 -36.23
CA LEU A 396 20.61 4.92 -36.34
C LEU A 396 20.50 4.11 -37.65
N ALA A 397 21.60 4.00 -38.41
CA ALA A 397 21.64 3.20 -39.63
C ALA A 397 22.21 1.77 -39.44
N GLU A 398 22.54 1.36 -38.21
CA GLU A 398 23.24 0.09 -37.94
C GLU A 398 22.38 -0.99 -37.26
N PHE A 399 21.07 -0.76 -37.11
CA PHE A 399 20.13 -1.83 -36.75
C PHE A 399 19.35 -2.28 -37.99
N GLY A 400 19.92 -3.29 -38.65
CA GLY A 400 19.34 -3.94 -39.81
C GLY A 400 17.94 -4.51 -39.52
N TYR A 401 16.94 -3.96 -40.21
CA TYR A 401 15.69 -4.65 -40.45
C TYR A 401 15.86 -5.55 -41.68
N GLY A 402 16.09 -6.84 -41.42
CA GLY A 402 15.92 -7.88 -42.44
C GLY A 402 14.43 -8.24 -42.57
N PRO A 403 13.87 -8.28 -43.80
CA PRO A 403 12.53 -8.79 -44.04
C PRO A 403 12.60 -10.31 -44.19
N SER A 404 12.05 -11.06 -43.24
CA SER A 404 11.73 -12.47 -43.44
C SER A 404 10.22 -12.64 -43.49
N GLY A 405 9.71 -12.64 -44.72
CA GLY A 405 8.38 -13.16 -45.01
C GLY A 405 8.35 -14.68 -45.05
N GLY A 406 7.13 -15.22 -44.94
CA GLY A 406 6.73 -16.48 -45.57
C GLY A 406 6.89 -17.73 -44.73
N GLY A 407 5.77 -18.39 -44.41
CA GLY A 407 5.80 -19.76 -43.90
C GLY A 407 4.50 -20.27 -43.29
N PHE A 408 3.42 -20.28 -44.06
CA PHE A 408 2.25 -21.13 -43.83
C PHE A 408 2.68 -22.61 -43.75
N VAL A 409 2.38 -23.33 -42.67
CA VAL A 409 2.08 -24.77 -42.73
C VAL A 409 1.02 -25.09 -41.68
N SER A 410 -0.17 -25.39 -42.19
CA SER A 410 -1.23 -26.11 -41.49
C SER A 410 -0.84 -27.59 -41.41
N ALA A 411 -0.96 -28.21 -40.24
CA ALA A 411 -0.97 -29.66 -40.13
C ALA A 411 -2.04 -30.08 -39.13
N LEU A 412 -3.16 -30.52 -39.71
CA LEU A 412 -4.06 -31.53 -39.17
C LEU A 412 -3.30 -32.82 -38.91
N GLY A 413 -3.64 -33.53 -37.84
CA GLY A 413 -3.17 -34.89 -37.57
C GLY A 413 -3.78 -35.45 -36.30
N GLU A 414 -4.90 -36.13 -36.48
CA GLU A 414 -5.55 -37.21 -35.69
C GLU A 414 -5.58 -37.16 -34.15
#